data_AF-A0AAV3Q894-F1
#
_entry.id   AF-A0AAV3Q894-F1
#
_cell.length_a   1.000
_cell.length_b   1.000
_cell.length_c   1.000
_cell.angle_alpha   90.00
_cell.angle_beta   90.00
_cell.angle_gamma   90.00
#
_symmetry.space_group_name_H-M   'P 1'
#
loop_
_entity.id
_entity.type
_entity.pdbx_description
1 polymer ?
#
loop_
_entity_poly.entity_id
_entity_poly.type
_entity_poly.pdbx_seq_one_letter_code
_entity_poly.pdbx_strand_id
1 'polypeptide(L)'
;MESPSYKLYYYVDPNFQKNPPTPLHKDLQFVQLPNFAVAKRFGEPVDENIIPSEIFALKGSLNGTFWDTPAGGGGPVTVASYAKPDDIANRINEAIIWFNYTNNY
;
A
#
# COMPACT_ATOMS: atom_id res chain seq x y z
N MET A 1 17.13 -18.20 -8.62
CA MET A 1 16.22 -17.05 -8.52
C MET A 1 15.80 -16.96 -7.07
N GLU A 2 16.03 -15.84 -6.40
CA GLU A 2 15.51 -15.64 -5.05
C GLU A 2 13.99 -15.42 -5.13
N SER A 3 13.24 -16.05 -4.23
CA SER A 3 11.81 -15.79 -4.11
C SER A 3 11.59 -14.34 -3.64
N PRO A 4 10.58 -13.64 -4.16
CA PRO A 4 10.27 -12.29 -3.70
C PRO A 4 9.94 -12.29 -2.20
N SER A 5 10.50 -11.34 -1.46
CA SER A 5 10.17 -11.09 -0.06
C SER A 5 9.06 -10.06 0.03
N TYR A 6 7.97 -10.40 0.71
CA TYR A 6 6.84 -9.49 0.95
C TYR A 6 6.74 -9.07 2.41
N LYS A 7 6.28 -7.84 2.64
CA LYS A 7 5.88 -7.36 3.97
C LYS A 7 4.36 -7.24 4.00
N LEU A 8 3.74 -7.86 5.00
CA LEU A 8 2.30 -7.77 5.22
C LEU A 8 2.02 -6.70 6.26
N TYR A 9 1.08 -5.81 5.94
CA TYR A 9 0.67 -4.73 6.80
C TYR A 9 -0.76 -4.97 7.26
N TYR A 10 -1.01 -4.78 8.55
CA TYR A 10 -2.34 -4.81 9.12
C TYR A 10 -2.67 -3.44 9.70
N TYR A 11 -3.90 -3.00 9.45
CA TYR A 11 -4.39 -1.78 10.07
C TYR A 11 -4.61 -2.02 11.57
N VAL A 12 -3.99 -1.20 12.40
CA VAL A 12 -4.19 -1.21 13.84
C VAL A 12 -5.41 -0.34 14.15
N ASP A 13 -6.37 -0.86 14.92
CA ASP A 13 -7.57 -0.12 15.32
C ASP A 13 -7.20 1.22 15.99
N PRO A 14 -7.92 2.32 15.71
CA PRO A 14 -7.61 3.65 16.25
C PRO A 14 -7.41 3.69 17.76
N ASN A 15 -8.13 2.86 18.52
CA ASN A 15 -8.01 2.81 19.99
C ASN A 15 -6.62 2.36 20.45
N PHE A 16 -5.88 1.63 19.63
CA PHE A 16 -4.55 1.12 19.94
C PHE A 16 -3.41 1.83 19.19
N GLN A 17 -3.70 2.75 18.27
CA GLN A 17 -2.64 3.42 17.50
C GLN A 17 -1.73 4.32 18.36
N LYS A 18 -2.29 4.96 19.40
CA LYS A 18 -1.51 5.84 20.29
C LYS A 18 -0.64 5.09 21.28
N ASN A 19 -1.12 3.94 21.76
CA ASN A 19 -0.42 3.10 22.73
C ASN A 19 -0.67 1.62 22.38
N PRO A 20 0.07 1.09 21.40
CA PRO A 20 -0.15 -0.26 20.94
C PRO A 20 0.31 -1.31 21.96
N PRO A 21 -0.34 -2.47 22.03
CA PRO A 21 0.16 -3.57 22.84
C PRO A 21 1.50 -4.06 22.30
N THR A 22 2.39 -4.53 23.20
CA THR A 22 3.67 -5.10 22.78
C THR A 22 3.45 -6.37 21.96
N PRO A 23 4.02 -6.50 20.74
CA PRO A 23 3.87 -7.71 19.95
C PRO A 23 4.53 -8.90 20.64
N LEU A 24 3.83 -10.03 20.69
CA LEU A 24 4.38 -11.28 21.25
C LEU A 24 5.37 -11.96 20.29
N HIS A 25 5.23 -11.71 18.99
CA HIS A 25 6.08 -12.27 17.95
C HIS A 25 7.11 -11.24 17.49
N LYS A 26 8.40 -11.66 17.45
CA LYS A 26 9.53 -10.82 17.04
C LYS A 26 9.47 -10.31 15.59
N ASP A 27 8.71 -10.99 14.75
CA ASP A 27 8.56 -10.64 13.32
C ASP A 27 7.48 -9.56 13.09
N LEU A 28 6.71 -9.25 14.14
CA LEU A 28 5.71 -8.19 14.13
C LEU A 28 6.31 -6.91 14.71
N GLN A 29 6.15 -5.82 13.98
CA GLN A 29 6.60 -4.49 14.38
C GLN A 29 5.57 -3.45 13.99
N PHE A 30 5.41 -2.43 14.83
CA PHE A 30 4.62 -1.26 14.47
C PHE A 30 5.39 -0.40 13.48
N VAL A 31 4.70 0.03 12.43
CA VAL A 31 5.26 0.86 11.37
C VAL A 31 4.30 2.01 11.09
N GLN A 32 4.86 3.20 10.92
CA GLN A 32 4.11 4.35 10.43
C GLN A 32 4.25 4.39 8.91
N LEU A 33 3.13 4.29 8.20
CA LEU A 33 3.11 4.53 6.75
C LEU A 33 3.18 6.04 6.45
N PRO A 34 3.64 6.43 5.25
CA PRO A 34 3.57 7.81 4.78
C PRO A 34 2.15 8.38 4.83
N ASN A 35 2.06 9.71 4.87
CA ASN A 35 0.79 10.43 5.09
C ASN A 35 -0.07 10.63 3.83
N PHE A 36 0.49 10.44 2.64
CA PHE A 36 -0.26 10.51 1.39
C PHE A 36 -0.13 9.23 0.59
N ALA A 37 -1.15 8.98 -0.24
CA ALA A 37 -1.18 7.87 -1.16
C ALA A 37 -1.96 8.23 -2.42
N VAL A 38 -1.54 7.66 -3.54
CA VAL A 38 -2.33 7.55 -4.76
C VAL A 38 -2.66 6.08 -4.97
N ALA A 39 -3.90 5.80 -5.37
CA ALA A 39 -4.40 4.45 -5.52
C ALA A 39 -5.13 4.24 -6.83
N LYS A 40 -4.97 3.04 -7.41
CA LYS A 40 -5.73 2.53 -8.55
C LYS A 40 -6.49 1.29 -8.12
N ARG A 41 -7.79 1.24 -8.42
CA ARG A 41 -8.62 0.03 -8.22
C ARG A 41 -8.44 -0.95 -9.38
N PHE A 42 -8.50 -2.24 -9.09
CA PHE A 42 -8.45 -3.33 -10.07
C PHE A 42 -9.24 -4.54 -9.59
N GLY A 43 -9.88 -5.26 -10.51
CA GLY A 43 -10.86 -6.32 -10.20
C GLY A 43 -10.26 -7.71 -10.11
N GLU A 44 -9.03 -7.87 -10.59
CA GLU A 44 -8.32 -9.13 -10.68
C GLU A 44 -7.87 -9.62 -9.29
N PRO A 45 -7.80 -10.95 -9.07
CA PRO A 45 -7.17 -11.50 -7.88
C PRO A 45 -5.74 -11.02 -7.70
N VAL A 46 -5.33 -10.79 -6.45
CA VAL A 46 -3.96 -10.38 -6.14
C VAL A 46 -3.02 -11.59 -6.22
N ASP A 47 -2.07 -11.55 -7.14
CA ASP A 47 -0.98 -12.51 -7.25
C ASP A 47 0.36 -11.83 -7.59
N GLU A 48 1.44 -12.61 -7.61
CA GLU A 48 2.81 -12.13 -7.85
C GLU A 48 3.03 -11.49 -9.23
N ASN A 49 2.17 -11.79 -10.21
CA ASN A 49 2.26 -11.25 -11.57
C ASN A 49 1.40 -9.98 -11.73
N ILE A 50 0.25 -9.92 -11.06
CA ILE A 50 -0.66 -8.78 -11.11
C ILE A 50 -0.10 -7.59 -10.33
N ILE A 51 0.56 -7.82 -9.19
CA ILE A 51 1.09 -6.72 -8.36
C ILE A 51 2.01 -5.79 -9.18
N PRO A 52 3.09 -6.26 -9.85
CA PRO A 52 3.95 -5.36 -10.63
C PRO A 52 3.22 -4.65 -11.77
N SER A 53 2.28 -5.35 -12.44
CA SER A 53 1.50 -4.80 -13.56
C SER A 53 0.63 -3.63 -13.10
N GLU A 54 -0.12 -3.79 -12.02
CA GLU A 54 -1.03 -2.77 -11.50
C GLU A 54 -0.30 -1.56 -10.95
N ILE A 55 0.85 -1.78 -10.30
CA ILE A 55 1.73 -0.70 -9.87
C ILE A 55 2.30 0.07 -11.05
N PHE A 56 2.75 -0.63 -12.10
CA PHE A 56 3.28 0.02 -13.30
C PHE A 56 2.20 0.85 -14.01
N ALA A 57 0.99 0.30 -14.13
CA ALA A 57 -0.15 1.01 -14.70
C ALA A 57 -0.51 2.27 -13.89
N LEU A 58 -0.50 2.18 -12.55
CA LEU A 58 -0.69 3.34 -11.68
C LEU A 58 0.40 4.39 -11.91
N LYS A 59 1.69 4.03 -11.93
CA LYS A 59 2.78 4.97 -12.24
C LYS A 59 2.60 5.65 -13.60
N GLY A 60 2.25 4.87 -14.62
CA GLY A 60 1.99 5.40 -15.95
C GLY A 60 0.84 6.42 -15.98
N SER A 61 -0.21 6.19 -15.20
CA SER A 61 -1.37 7.11 -15.11
C SER A 61 -1.05 8.45 -14.43
N LEU A 62 0.02 8.51 -13.64
CA LEU A 62 0.44 9.72 -12.93
C LEU A 62 1.35 10.61 -13.76
N ASN A 63 1.91 10.11 -14.87
CA ASN A 63 2.88 10.83 -15.69
C ASN A 63 2.33 12.18 -16.16
N GLY A 64 3.05 13.26 -15.86
CA GLY A 64 2.64 14.63 -16.22
C GLY A 64 1.51 15.21 -15.35
N THR A 65 1.05 14.49 -14.34
CA THR A 65 0.09 15.01 -13.35
C THR A 65 0.82 15.72 -12.21
N PHE A 66 0.09 16.47 -11.39
CA PHE A 66 0.61 17.07 -10.16
C PHE A 66 1.26 16.03 -9.20
N TRP A 67 0.80 14.78 -9.27
CA TRP A 67 1.23 13.70 -8.37
C TRP A 67 2.42 12.88 -8.91
N ASP A 68 2.89 13.16 -10.13
CA ASP A 68 3.99 12.42 -10.77
C ASP A 68 5.25 12.43 -9.89
N THR A 69 5.77 13.62 -9.57
CA THR A 69 6.98 13.78 -8.76
C THR A 69 6.79 13.29 -7.32
N PRO A 70 5.70 13.65 -6.59
CA PRO A 70 5.49 13.14 -5.24
C PRO A 70 5.41 11.61 -5.16
N ALA A 71 4.68 10.96 -6.06
CA ALA A 71 4.55 9.50 -6.08
C ALA A 71 5.78 8.80 -6.67
N GLY A 72 6.52 9.46 -7.57
CA GLY A 72 7.76 8.95 -8.16
C GLY A 72 8.96 8.93 -7.20
N GLY A 73 8.86 9.62 -6.05
CA GLY A 73 9.93 9.76 -5.05
C GLY A 73 10.38 8.50 -4.31
N GLY A 74 9.96 7.30 -4.75
CA GLY A 74 10.47 6.03 -4.23
C GLY A 74 9.88 5.57 -2.90
N GLY A 75 8.71 6.08 -2.51
CA GLY A 75 8.00 5.60 -1.33
C GLY A 75 7.52 4.15 -1.48
N PRO A 76 7.08 3.51 -0.38
CA PRO A 76 6.67 2.13 -0.40
C PRO A 76 5.46 1.95 -1.31
N VAL A 77 5.41 0.79 -1.93
CA VAL A 77 4.33 0.40 -2.82
C VAL A 77 3.64 -0.81 -2.21
N THR A 78 2.32 -0.77 -2.11
CA THR A 78 1.53 -1.84 -1.52
C THR A 78 0.36 -2.22 -2.41
N VAL A 79 -0.16 -3.41 -2.17
CA VAL A 79 -1.46 -3.82 -2.70
C VAL A 79 -2.38 -4.13 -1.52
N ALA A 80 -3.61 -3.64 -1.60
CA ALA A 80 -4.67 -3.99 -0.68
C ALA A 80 -5.60 -5.01 -1.37
N SER A 81 -5.63 -6.23 -0.84
CA SER A 81 -6.56 -7.27 -1.27
C SER A 81 -7.79 -7.23 -0.37
N TYR A 82 -8.96 -7.03 -0.96
CA TYR A 82 -10.24 -7.03 -0.26
C TYR A 82 -11.19 -8.14 -0.72
N ALA A 83 -10.90 -8.75 -1.88
CA ALA A 83 -11.82 -9.73 -2.47
C ALA A 83 -11.72 -11.12 -1.85
N LYS A 84 -10.55 -11.52 -1.29
CA LYS A 84 -10.27 -12.79 -0.57
C LYS A 84 -8.97 -12.67 0.25
N PRO A 85 -8.75 -13.45 1.33
CA PRO A 85 -9.59 -14.52 1.90
C PRO A 85 -10.82 -14.04 2.69
N ASP A 86 -10.87 -12.77 3.07
CA ASP A 86 -11.99 -12.16 3.77
C ASP A 86 -12.66 -11.17 2.81
N ASP A 87 -13.92 -11.42 2.42
CA ASP A 87 -14.71 -10.50 1.58
C ASP A 87 -15.16 -9.31 2.43
N ILE A 88 -14.22 -8.40 2.67
CA ILE A 88 -14.45 -7.24 3.52
C ILE A 88 -15.15 -6.18 2.67
N ALA A 89 -16.48 -6.11 2.85
CA ALA A 89 -17.33 -5.00 2.42
C ALA A 89 -17.45 -4.76 0.90
N ASN A 90 -17.44 -5.81 0.07
CA ASN A 90 -17.57 -5.72 -1.40
C ASN A 90 -16.55 -4.75 -2.03
N ARG A 91 -15.37 -4.63 -1.42
CA ARG A 91 -14.32 -3.71 -1.89
C ARG A 91 -13.49 -4.36 -2.99
N ILE A 92 -13.14 -3.54 -3.98
CA ILE A 92 -12.27 -3.91 -5.10
C ILE A 92 -10.81 -3.71 -4.67
N ASN A 93 -9.90 -4.56 -5.14
CA ASN A 93 -8.47 -4.51 -4.81
C ASN A 93 -7.84 -3.19 -5.25
N GLU A 94 -6.81 -2.73 -4.54
CA GLU A 94 -6.16 -1.45 -4.78
C GLU A 94 -4.64 -1.58 -4.86
N ALA A 95 -4.05 -0.98 -5.89
CA ALA A 95 -2.62 -0.74 -6.06
C ALA A 95 -2.32 0.65 -5.49
N ILE A 96 -1.32 0.77 -4.62
CA ILE A 96 -1.11 2.00 -3.82
C ILE A 96 0.37 2.39 -3.83
N ILE A 97 0.64 3.66 -4.13
CA ILE A 97 1.95 4.29 -3.95
C ILE A 97 1.85 5.29 -2.80
N TRP A 98 2.62 5.07 -1.75
CA TRP A 98 2.67 5.94 -0.58
C TRP A 98 3.81 6.94 -0.71
N PHE A 99 3.60 8.16 -0.24
CA PHE A 99 4.63 9.18 -0.23
C PHE A 99 4.39 10.19 0.89
N ASN A 100 5.47 10.85 1.30
CA ASN A 100 5.37 12.02 2.18
C ASN A 100 5.31 13.25 1.31
N TYR A 101 4.39 14.16 1.63
CA TYR A 101 4.28 15.42 0.92
C TYR A 101 4.10 16.55 1.93
N THR A 102 4.99 17.53 1.85
CA THR A 102 4.87 18.82 2.54
C THR A 102 4.62 19.88 1.48
N ASN A 103 3.44 20.50 1.52
CA ASN A 103 3.14 21.67 0.71
C ASN A 103 4.07 22.80 1.16
N ASN A 104 5.09 23.11 0.37
CA ASN A 104 5.91 24.29 0.55
C ASN A 104 5.23 25.45 -0.20
N TYR A 105 4.20 26.05 0.42
CA TYR A 105 3.65 27.34 0.01
C TYR A 105 3.83 28.34 1.15
#